data_AF-A0A4Y2NEV7-F1
#
_entry.id   AF-A0A4Y2NEV7-F1
#
_cell.length_a   1.000
_cell.length_b   1.000
_cell.length_c   1.000
_cell.angle_alpha   90.00
_cell.angle_beta   90.00
_cell.angle_gamma   90.00
#
_symmetry.space_group_name_H-M   'P 1'
#
loop_
_entity.id
_entity.type
_entity.pdbx_description
1 polymer ?
#
loop_
_entity_poly.entity_id
_entity_poly.type
_entity_poly.pdbx_seq_one_letter_code
_entity_poly.pdbx_strand_id
1 'polypeptide(L)'
;MVKGVAVQLERDQDVEDLIQTIINKGTLKSTIETKKPGERYPSIIIYNLPDETTEDEIQEALAVNADIMERLNIRFKLSDRQPATKTKLATAFNSSDYKRIQTCHGQRPAQPQRYIIQINLAKSKVATAHLAKLASEININHFLVQEPYVKESKIAGVPRKWHQWLSSSNKAGIISLPSTNNPIFICSTTNLTAIKIQTITGPVNLISAYSSPFAEVQDTAQYLANLLTKIGPEQALIGADMNAPSTLWGYANDSPRGNIMEDLMSGLNLHLLNEKNSEPTFQRRNAKVWPDLTLVKGVQLARTASWKVRDELSLSDHKYIHT
;
A
#
# COMPACT_ATOMS: atom_id res chain seq x y z
N MET A 1 -34.20 15.41 7.09
CA MET A 1 -33.04 15.16 6.20
C MET A 1 -33.32 15.82 4.87
N VAL A 2 -32.41 16.66 4.37
CA VAL A 2 -32.36 16.99 2.94
C VAL A 2 -31.26 16.10 2.37
N LYS A 3 -31.60 15.23 1.40
CA LYS A 3 -30.63 14.37 0.72
C LYS A 3 -29.98 15.19 -0.39
N GLY A 4 -28.65 15.36 -0.34
CA GLY A 4 -27.87 16.04 -1.37
C GLY A 4 -26.74 15.14 -1.86
N VAL A 5 -26.35 15.32 -3.12
CA VAL A 5 -25.23 14.62 -3.74
C VAL A 5 -24.19 15.67 -4.12
N ALA A 6 -22.96 15.51 -3.62
CA ALA A 6 -21.83 16.32 -4.06
C ALA A 6 -21.22 15.69 -5.32
N VAL A 7 -21.13 16.47 -6.40
CA VAL A 7 -20.56 16.03 -7.67
C VAL A 7 -19.27 16.81 -7.89
N GLN A 8 -18.16 16.11 -8.04
CA GLN A 8 -16.86 16.71 -8.34
C GLN A 8 -16.62 16.63 -9.85
N LEU A 9 -16.38 17.78 -10.47
CA LEU A 9 -16.11 17.92 -11.89
C LEU A 9 -14.71 18.53 -12.06
N GLU A 10 -14.02 18.15 -13.14
CA GLU A 10 -12.60 18.48 -13.32
C GLU A 10 -12.38 19.88 -13.91
N ARG A 11 -13.38 20.46 -14.61
CA ARG A 11 -13.30 21.79 -15.23
C ARG A 11 -14.48 22.65 -14.82
N ASP A 12 -14.24 23.95 -14.65
CA ASP A 12 -15.29 24.92 -14.31
C ASP A 12 -16.38 24.99 -15.39
N GLN A 13 -16.01 24.78 -16.65
CA GLN A 13 -16.97 24.70 -17.76
C GLN A 13 -17.96 23.54 -17.58
N ASP A 14 -17.50 22.39 -17.05
CA ASP A 14 -18.36 21.22 -16.82
C ASP A 14 -19.38 21.50 -15.70
N VAL A 15 -19.01 22.33 -14.72
CA VAL A 15 -19.92 22.80 -13.66
C VAL A 15 -21.03 23.67 -14.26
N GLU A 16 -20.66 24.59 -15.15
CA GLU A 16 -21.62 25.48 -15.82
C GLU A 16 -22.59 24.69 -16.71
N ASP A 17 -22.05 23.76 -17.50
CA ASP A 17 -22.82 22.91 -18.41
C ASP A 17 -23.81 22.00 -17.66
N LEU A 18 -23.39 21.45 -16.52
CA LEU A 18 -24.26 20.63 -15.67
C LEU A 18 -25.38 21.47 -15.04
N ILE A 19 -25.06 22.67 -14.53
CA ILE A 19 -26.06 23.57 -13.95
C ILE A 19 -27.08 23.97 -15.01
N GLN A 20 -26.64 24.34 -16.22
CA GLN A 20 -27.55 24.69 -17.31
C GLN A 20 -28.42 23.51 -17.75
N THR A 21 -27.86 22.31 -17.79
CA THR A 21 -28.62 21.09 -18.11
C THR A 21 -29.75 20.82 -17.09
N ILE A 22 -29.49 21.06 -15.80
CA ILE A 22 -30.49 20.89 -14.74
C ILE A 22 -31.58 21.97 -14.84
N ILE A 23 -31.19 23.21 -15.12
CA ILE A 23 -32.14 24.35 -15.23
C ILE A 23 -33.02 24.24 -16.47
N ASN A 24 -32.48 23.77 -17.60
CA ASN A 24 -33.20 23.68 -18.88
C ASN A 24 -34.18 22.50 -18.95
N LYS A 25 -34.13 21.56 -17.99
CA LYS A 25 -35.12 20.49 -17.85
C LYS A 25 -36.16 20.86 -16.79
N GLY A 26 -37.36 21.25 -17.24
CA GLY A 26 -38.43 21.73 -16.37
C GLY A 26 -38.82 20.81 -15.20
N THR A 27 -38.68 19.50 -15.36
CA THR A 27 -38.93 18.51 -14.30
C THR A 27 -37.84 18.46 -13.21
N LEU A 28 -36.60 18.80 -13.55
CA LEU A 28 -35.47 18.81 -12.63
C LEU A 28 -35.37 20.15 -11.90
N LYS A 29 -35.64 21.26 -12.59
CA LYS A 29 -35.64 22.61 -12.01
C LYS A 29 -36.64 22.77 -10.85
N SER A 30 -37.78 22.09 -10.89
CA SER A 30 -38.79 22.16 -9.83
C SER A 30 -38.49 21.28 -8.62
N THR A 31 -37.52 20.37 -8.72
CA THR A 31 -37.22 19.35 -7.70
C THR A 31 -35.79 19.40 -7.16
N ILE A 32 -34.86 20.07 -7.85
CA ILE A 32 -33.44 20.11 -7.52
C ILE A 32 -32.98 21.57 -7.38
N GLU A 33 -32.45 21.92 -6.23
CA GLU A 33 -31.76 23.21 -6.00
C GLU A 33 -30.26 23.04 -6.27
N THR A 34 -29.68 23.91 -7.09
CA THR A 34 -28.25 23.90 -7.41
C THR A 34 -27.56 25.13 -6.82
N LYS A 35 -26.39 24.95 -6.22
CA LYS A 35 -25.58 26.03 -5.66
C LYS A 35 -24.16 25.92 -6.17
N LYS A 36 -23.65 27.00 -6.79
CA LYS A 36 -22.24 27.08 -7.17
C LYS A 36 -21.35 27.10 -5.93
N PRO A 37 -20.20 26.42 -5.96
CA PRO A 37 -19.13 26.66 -5.01
C PRO A 37 -18.81 28.15 -4.89
N GLY A 38 -18.78 28.70 -3.67
CA GLY A 38 -18.28 30.06 -3.44
C GLY A 38 -16.75 30.09 -3.27
N GLU A 39 -16.10 31.20 -3.61
CA GLU A 39 -14.63 31.39 -3.59
C GLU A 39 -13.95 31.22 -2.21
N ARG A 40 -14.70 31.07 -1.12
CA ARG A 40 -14.13 30.90 0.22
C ARG A 40 -14.55 29.57 0.80
N TYR A 41 -13.90 28.53 0.32
CA TYR A 41 -13.78 27.32 1.12
C TYR A 41 -12.92 27.65 2.36
N PRO A 42 -13.29 27.20 3.56
CA PRO A 42 -12.35 27.20 4.67
C PRO A 42 -11.09 26.47 4.22
N SER A 43 -9.92 27.04 4.50
CA SER A 43 -8.66 26.38 4.11
C SER A 43 -8.54 25.01 4.77
N ILE A 44 -9.06 24.88 6.01
CA ILE A 44 -9.13 23.64 6.78
C ILE A 44 -10.38 23.67 7.68
N ILE A 45 -11.07 22.53 7.83
CA ILE A 45 -12.14 22.30 8.80
C ILE A 45 -11.67 21.23 9.78
N ILE A 46 -11.79 21.49 11.08
CA ILE A 46 -11.46 20.54 12.14
C ILE A 46 -12.77 20.03 12.79
N TYR A 47 -12.93 18.71 12.86
CA TYR A 47 -14.10 18.03 13.41
C TYR A 47 -13.82 17.44 14.80
N ASN A 48 -14.88 17.08 15.53
CA ASN A 48 -14.83 16.34 16.80
C ASN A 48 -14.08 17.05 17.93
N LEU A 49 -14.12 18.38 17.95
CA LEU A 49 -13.64 19.15 19.09
C LEU A 49 -14.66 19.07 20.24
N PRO A 50 -14.24 18.74 21.48
CA PRO A 50 -15.09 18.84 22.66
C PRO A 50 -15.76 20.21 22.77
N ASP A 51 -16.98 20.25 23.31
CA ASP A 51 -17.79 21.47 23.39
C ASP A 51 -17.13 22.58 24.22
N GLU A 52 -16.36 22.20 25.22
CA GLU A 52 -15.59 23.06 26.10
C GLU A 52 -14.28 23.59 25.50
N THR A 53 -13.83 23.05 24.36
CA THR A 53 -12.54 23.44 23.76
C THR A 53 -12.54 24.91 23.37
N THR A 54 -11.56 25.64 23.88
CA THR A 54 -11.35 27.07 23.64
C THR A 54 -10.44 27.31 22.43
N GLU A 55 -10.40 28.55 21.95
CA GLU A 55 -9.47 28.93 20.88
C GLU A 55 -8.02 28.76 21.31
N ASP A 56 -7.68 29.21 22.52
CA ASP A 56 -6.31 29.19 23.01
C ASP A 56 -5.77 27.76 23.15
N GLU A 57 -6.59 26.82 23.61
CA GLU A 57 -6.22 25.39 23.68
C GLU A 57 -5.93 24.79 22.31
N ILE A 58 -6.67 25.22 21.27
CA ILE A 58 -6.42 24.77 19.88
C ILE A 58 -5.13 25.39 19.36
N GLN A 59 -4.91 26.69 19.60
CA GLN A 59 -3.68 27.37 19.17
C GLN A 59 -2.44 26.75 19.84
N GLU A 60 -2.50 26.46 21.14
CA GLU A 60 -1.42 25.82 21.89
C GLU A 60 -1.18 24.39 21.42
N ALA A 61 -2.25 23.60 21.22
CA ALA A 61 -2.12 22.23 20.70
C ALA A 61 -1.48 22.20 19.30
N LEU A 62 -1.83 23.15 18.42
CA LEU A 62 -1.24 23.28 17.09
C LEU A 62 0.22 23.73 17.14
N ALA A 63 0.58 24.64 18.05
CA ALA A 63 1.96 25.07 18.24
C ALA A 63 2.85 23.93 18.76
N VAL A 64 2.40 23.20 19.79
CA VAL A 64 3.18 22.14 20.43
C VAL A 64 3.30 20.89 19.56
N ASN A 65 2.22 20.46 18.91
CA ASN A 65 2.17 19.17 18.23
C ASN A 65 2.38 19.24 16.72
N ALA A 66 2.23 20.43 16.11
CA ALA A 66 2.37 20.63 14.67
C ALA A 66 3.37 21.73 14.29
N ASP A 67 4.08 22.31 15.27
CA ASP A 67 5.08 23.37 15.08
C ASP A 67 4.51 24.62 14.37
N ILE A 68 3.21 24.88 14.55
CA ILE A 68 2.51 26.05 13.99
C ILE A 68 2.58 27.18 15.01
N MET A 69 3.66 27.95 14.94
CA MET A 69 3.97 29.01 15.91
C MET A 69 3.17 30.31 15.70
N GLU A 70 2.52 30.48 14.54
CA GLU A 70 1.68 31.65 14.26
C GLU A 70 0.20 31.39 14.55
N ARG A 71 -0.45 32.36 15.19
CA ARG A 71 -1.87 32.27 15.55
C ARG A 71 -2.76 32.31 14.32
N LEU A 72 -3.60 31.28 14.19
CA LEU A 72 -4.60 31.19 13.13
C LEU A 72 -5.84 32.04 13.47
N ASN A 73 -6.53 32.61 12.48
CA ASN A 73 -7.77 33.35 12.74
C ASN A 73 -8.95 32.37 12.80
N ILE A 74 -9.27 31.87 13.99
CA ILE A 74 -10.26 30.79 14.19
C ILE A 74 -11.66 31.38 14.38
N ARG A 75 -12.65 30.85 13.65
CA ARG A 75 -14.08 31.12 13.91
C ARG A 75 -14.80 29.84 14.31
N PHE A 76 -15.49 29.90 15.44
CA PHE A 76 -16.41 28.88 15.92
C PHE A 76 -17.83 29.24 15.46
N LYS A 77 -18.26 28.71 14.33
CA LYS A 77 -19.69 28.84 13.94
C LYS A 77 -20.07 27.85 12.87
N LEU A 78 -20.37 26.63 13.30
CA LEU A 78 -21.34 25.74 12.68
C LEU A 78 -21.93 24.90 13.81
N SER A 79 -23.23 25.06 14.05
CA SER A 79 -23.98 24.32 15.06
C SER A 79 -24.92 23.37 14.34
N ASP A 80 -24.72 22.07 14.50
CA ASP A 80 -25.66 21.07 14.01
C ASP A 80 -27.02 21.23 14.70
N ARG A 81 -28.11 21.15 13.92
CA ARG A 81 -29.48 21.18 14.44
C ARG A 81 -29.92 19.77 14.85
N GLN A 82 -29.37 19.19 15.94
CA GLN A 82 -30.02 18.14 16.76
C GLN A 82 -29.42 18.08 18.19
N PRO A 83 -30.17 17.58 19.20
CA PRO A 83 -29.96 17.95 20.61
C PRO A 83 -28.96 17.11 21.43
N ALA A 84 -28.18 16.20 20.85
CA ALA A 84 -27.42 15.21 21.66
C ALA A 84 -25.89 15.19 21.49
N THR A 85 -25.32 15.91 20.53
CA THR A 85 -23.87 16.17 20.44
C THR A 85 -23.70 17.41 19.60
N LYS A 86 -23.35 18.54 20.22
CA LYS A 86 -22.93 19.72 19.47
C LYS A 86 -21.46 19.49 19.15
N THR A 87 -21.13 19.37 17.87
CA THR A 87 -19.73 19.36 17.43
C THR A 87 -19.39 20.79 17.07
N LYS A 88 -18.44 21.41 17.80
CA LYS A 88 -17.91 22.71 17.40
C LYS A 88 -17.00 22.54 16.19
N LEU A 89 -17.18 23.44 15.23
CA LEU A 89 -16.41 23.47 13.99
C LEU A 89 -15.58 24.75 13.99
N ALA A 90 -14.26 24.59 13.99
CA ALA A 90 -13.29 25.68 13.93
C ALA A 90 -12.90 25.92 12.46
N THR A 91 -12.94 27.19 12.03
CA THR A 91 -12.53 27.60 10.69
C THR A 91 -11.41 28.63 10.78
N ALA A 92 -10.23 28.33 10.26
CA ALA A 92 -9.09 29.24 10.23
C ALA A 92 -9.07 30.09 8.95
N PHE A 93 -8.82 31.40 9.05
CA PHE A 93 -8.62 32.33 7.92
C PHE A 93 -7.21 32.94 7.97
N ASN A 94 -6.49 33.00 6.85
CA ASN A 94 -5.18 33.67 6.82
C ASN A 94 -5.31 35.16 6.45
N SER A 95 -4.61 36.02 7.20
CA SER A 95 -4.26 37.38 6.77
C SER A 95 -3.10 37.31 5.78
N SER A 96 -2.95 38.38 5.00
CA SER A 96 -2.26 38.46 3.71
C SER A 96 -0.74 38.30 3.69
N ASP A 97 -0.07 37.94 4.79
CA ASP A 97 1.40 38.05 4.90
C ASP A 97 2.20 36.74 4.90
N TYR A 98 1.59 35.61 4.58
CA TYR A 98 2.31 34.33 4.39
C TYR A 98 2.94 34.15 2.99
N LYS A 99 3.52 35.21 2.44
CA LYS A 99 4.42 35.14 1.28
C LYS A 99 5.88 35.08 1.74
N ARG A 100 6.30 33.96 2.34
CA ARG A 100 7.68 33.41 2.30
C ARG A 100 7.79 32.10 3.11
N ILE A 101 7.27 31.02 2.55
CA ILE A 101 7.86 29.68 2.73
C ILE A 101 8.02 29.08 1.34
N GLN A 102 9.11 29.44 0.66
CA GLN A 102 9.57 28.73 -0.52
C GLN A 102 10.56 27.66 -0.06
N THR A 103 10.06 26.42 -0.02
CA THR A 103 10.57 25.18 -0.64
C THR A 103 10.41 23.99 0.30
N CYS A 104 9.27 23.30 0.18
CA CYS A 104 9.10 21.84 0.23
C CYS A 104 7.72 21.55 -0.37
N HIS A 105 7.63 20.85 -1.50
CA HIS A 105 6.36 20.54 -2.16
C HIS A 105 5.45 19.66 -1.28
N GLY A 106 4.39 20.27 -0.73
CA GLY A 106 3.40 19.61 0.12
C GLY A 106 2.58 18.59 -0.66
N GLN A 107 2.84 17.32 -0.38
CA GLN A 107 2.06 16.17 -0.83
C GLN A 107 0.62 16.26 -0.28
N ARG A 108 -0.34 15.74 -1.05
CA ARG A 108 -1.66 15.29 -0.53
C ARG A 108 -1.46 14.67 0.86
N PRO A 109 -2.39 14.83 1.83
CA PRO A 109 -2.33 14.00 3.03
C PRO A 109 -2.25 12.55 2.55
N ALA A 110 -1.16 11.87 2.90
CA ALA A 110 -0.93 10.52 2.44
C ALA A 110 -2.16 9.71 2.86
N GLN A 111 -2.88 9.17 1.87
CA GLN A 111 -3.68 7.98 2.09
C GLN A 111 -2.77 7.03 2.89
N PRO A 112 -3.20 6.46 4.03
CA PRO A 112 -2.30 5.68 4.86
C PRO A 112 -1.63 4.64 3.98
N GLN A 113 -0.30 4.73 3.87
CA GLN A 113 0.46 3.95 2.90
C GLN A 113 0.17 2.48 3.20
N ARG A 114 -0.38 1.78 2.20
CA ARG A 114 -0.83 0.41 2.33
C ARG A 114 0.32 -0.48 1.91
N TYR A 115 0.81 -1.28 2.84
CA TYR A 115 2.02 -2.07 2.64
C TYR A 115 1.70 -3.46 2.08
N ILE A 116 2.57 -3.93 1.19
CA ILE A 116 2.72 -5.34 0.88
C ILE A 116 3.96 -5.83 1.63
N ILE A 117 3.83 -6.95 2.35
CA ILE A 117 4.93 -7.53 3.11
C ILE A 117 5.38 -8.83 2.46
N GLN A 118 6.67 -8.92 2.12
CA GLN A 118 7.31 -10.17 1.72
C GLN A 118 8.03 -10.79 2.91
N ILE A 119 7.94 -12.12 3.07
CA ILE A 119 8.63 -12.87 4.13
C ILE A 119 8.67 -14.38 3.88
N ASN A 120 9.82 -15.00 4.09
CA ASN A 120 9.91 -16.45 4.30
C ASN A 120 9.70 -16.80 5.79
N LEU A 121 8.70 -17.65 6.06
CA LEU A 121 8.26 -18.04 7.40
C LEU A 121 8.94 -19.30 7.93
N ALA A 122 9.83 -19.94 7.15
CA ALA A 122 10.61 -21.12 7.52
C ALA A 122 9.78 -22.27 8.10
N LYS A 123 8.55 -22.44 7.62
CA LYS A 123 7.51 -23.38 8.11
C LYS A 123 7.17 -23.20 9.59
N SER A 124 7.54 -22.08 10.20
CA SER A 124 7.33 -21.80 11.61
C SER A 124 5.89 -21.43 11.88
N LYS A 125 5.22 -22.24 12.73
CA LYS A 125 3.87 -21.94 13.23
C LYS A 125 3.83 -20.59 13.94
N VAL A 126 4.89 -20.26 14.69
CA VAL A 126 4.98 -19.03 15.47
C VAL A 126 5.18 -17.82 14.55
N ALA A 127 6.10 -17.89 13.58
CA ALA A 127 6.29 -16.82 12.60
C ALA A 127 5.02 -16.57 11.77
N THR A 128 4.35 -17.65 11.36
CA THR A 128 3.10 -17.55 10.60
C THR A 128 1.99 -16.89 11.43
N ALA A 129 1.85 -17.25 12.71
CA ALA A 129 0.87 -16.62 13.60
C ALA A 129 1.19 -15.15 13.91
N HIS A 130 2.48 -14.78 13.91
CA HIS A 130 2.93 -13.42 14.15
C HIS A 130 2.45 -12.42 13.09
N LEU A 131 2.14 -12.88 11.87
CA LEU A 131 1.58 -12.02 10.82
C LEU A 131 0.30 -11.29 11.26
N ALA A 132 -0.54 -11.94 12.10
CA ALA A 132 -1.75 -11.33 12.64
C ALA A 132 -1.45 -10.14 13.56
N LYS A 133 -0.37 -10.25 14.36
CA LYS A 133 0.09 -9.16 15.22
C LYS A 133 0.64 -8.02 14.38
N LEU A 134 1.51 -8.31 13.42
CA LEU A 134 2.06 -7.30 12.52
C LEU A 134 0.95 -6.54 11.77
N ALA A 135 -0.06 -7.26 11.26
CA ALA A 135 -1.22 -6.65 10.60
C ALA A 135 -2.10 -5.77 11.49
N SER A 136 -1.98 -5.88 12.82
CA SER A 136 -2.67 -4.99 13.76
C SER A 136 -1.88 -3.73 14.09
N GLU A 137 -0.56 -3.76 13.86
CA GLU A 137 0.37 -2.66 14.18
C GLU A 137 0.62 -1.75 12.97
N ILE A 138 0.54 -2.31 11.76
CA ILE A 138 0.78 -1.58 10.51
C ILE A 138 -0.28 -1.86 9.45
N ASN A 139 -0.51 -0.88 8.59
CA ASN A 139 -1.54 -0.91 7.55
C ASN A 139 -1.13 -1.81 6.37
N ILE A 140 -1.25 -3.13 6.54
CA ILE A 140 -0.93 -4.14 5.53
C ILE A 140 -2.18 -4.53 4.75
N ASN A 141 -2.01 -4.76 3.44
CA ASN A 141 -3.06 -5.31 2.59
C ASN A 141 -2.78 -6.77 2.25
N HIS A 142 -1.54 -7.07 1.87
CA HIS A 142 -1.15 -8.36 1.34
C HIS A 142 0.16 -8.84 1.94
N PHE A 143 0.28 -10.15 2.13
CA PHE A 143 1.55 -10.81 2.40
C PHE A 143 1.93 -11.70 1.22
N LEU A 144 3.18 -11.60 0.77
CA LEU A 144 3.83 -12.54 -0.14
C LEU A 144 4.71 -13.45 0.71
N VAL A 145 4.20 -14.64 1.04
CA VAL A 145 4.85 -15.53 2.00
C VAL A 145 5.55 -16.68 1.30
N GLN A 146 6.71 -17.07 1.81
CA GLN A 146 7.41 -18.29 1.44
C GLN A 146 7.51 -19.21 2.65
N GLU A 147 7.52 -20.53 2.39
CA GLU A 147 7.44 -21.60 3.38
C GLU A 147 6.49 -21.34 4.57
N PRO A 148 5.20 -21.02 4.33
CA PRO A 148 4.24 -20.86 5.43
C PRO A 148 4.04 -22.16 6.21
N TYR A 149 3.61 -22.06 7.47
CA TYR A 149 3.12 -23.22 8.21
C TYR A 149 1.74 -23.64 7.65
N VAL A 150 1.66 -24.82 7.06
CA VAL A 150 0.47 -25.32 6.36
C VAL A 150 -0.10 -26.55 7.05
N LYS A 151 -1.43 -26.58 7.24
CA LYS A 151 -2.20 -27.74 7.71
C LYS A 151 -3.41 -27.92 6.80
N GLU A 152 -3.65 -29.14 6.32
CA GLU A 152 -4.81 -29.45 5.45
C GLU A 152 -4.89 -28.51 4.23
N SER A 153 -3.75 -28.29 3.57
CA SER A 153 -3.61 -27.40 2.39
C SER A 153 -4.06 -25.96 2.63
N LYS A 154 -3.98 -25.49 3.88
CA LYS A 154 -4.30 -24.12 4.30
C LYS A 154 -3.17 -23.56 5.15
N ILE A 155 -2.86 -22.28 4.96
CA ILE A 155 -1.96 -21.55 5.86
C ILE A 155 -2.61 -21.52 7.24
N ALA A 156 -1.94 -22.08 8.24
CA ALA A 156 -2.44 -22.22 9.59
C ALA A 156 -1.77 -21.20 10.51
N GLY A 157 -2.51 -20.72 11.52
CA GLY A 157 -2.03 -19.69 12.45
C GLY A 157 -2.46 -18.26 12.10
N VAL A 158 -3.07 -18.04 10.93
CA VAL A 158 -3.65 -16.75 10.53
C VAL A 158 -5.18 -16.73 10.70
N PRO A 159 -5.82 -15.54 10.83
CA PRO A 159 -7.28 -15.42 10.94
C PRO A 159 -8.02 -16.04 9.75
N ARG A 160 -9.08 -16.82 10.02
CA ARG A 160 -9.88 -17.51 8.99
C ARG A 160 -10.54 -16.60 7.94
N LYS A 161 -10.74 -15.33 8.28
CA LYS A 161 -11.32 -14.31 7.39
C LYS A 161 -10.34 -13.83 6.32
N TRP A 162 -9.05 -14.13 6.45
CA TRP A 162 -8.05 -13.73 5.47
C TRP A 162 -8.12 -14.66 4.27
N HIS A 163 -8.12 -14.08 3.07
CA HIS A 163 -8.02 -14.86 1.86
C HIS A 163 -6.59 -15.36 1.70
N GLN A 164 -6.43 -16.58 1.22
CA GLN A 164 -5.13 -17.20 1.08
C GLN A 164 -5.08 -18.06 -0.17
N TRP A 165 -3.94 -18.01 -0.85
CA TRP A 165 -3.61 -18.85 -2.01
C TRP A 165 -2.24 -19.46 -1.77
N LEU A 166 -2.06 -20.69 -2.20
CA LEU A 166 -0.83 -21.46 -2.03
C LEU A 166 -0.40 -22.04 -3.36
N SER A 167 0.90 -22.14 -3.57
CA SER A 167 1.49 -23.00 -4.59
C SER A 167 1.16 -24.46 -4.31
N SER A 168 1.19 -25.33 -5.33
CA SER A 168 0.86 -26.75 -5.12
C SER A 168 1.87 -27.48 -4.24
N SER A 169 3.11 -26.98 -4.11
CA SER A 169 4.08 -27.50 -3.13
C SER A 169 3.88 -26.95 -1.71
N ASN A 170 2.94 -26.03 -1.51
CA ASN A 170 2.72 -25.28 -0.27
C ASN A 170 3.92 -24.43 0.20
N LYS A 171 4.91 -24.19 -0.67
CA LYS A 171 6.13 -23.42 -0.32
C LYS A 171 6.05 -21.94 -0.67
N ALA A 172 5.09 -21.51 -1.47
CA ALA A 172 4.83 -20.10 -1.73
C ALA A 172 3.34 -19.82 -1.51
N GLY A 173 3.01 -18.64 -1.00
CA GLY A 173 1.65 -18.27 -0.72
C GLY A 173 1.42 -16.77 -0.79
N ILE A 174 0.16 -16.39 -0.98
CA ILE A 174 -0.30 -15.01 -0.87
C ILE A 174 -1.43 -14.99 0.15
N ILE A 175 -1.40 -14.01 1.05
CA ILE A 175 -2.45 -13.74 2.02
C ILE A 175 -2.99 -12.34 1.77
N SER A 176 -4.30 -12.19 1.64
CA SER A 176 -4.96 -10.89 1.49
C SER A 176 -5.91 -10.63 2.64
N LEU A 177 -5.81 -9.44 3.23
CA LEU A 177 -6.65 -9.03 4.34
C LEU A 177 -8.09 -8.72 3.89
N PRO A 178 -9.09 -8.83 4.79
CA PRO A 178 -10.50 -8.60 4.43
C PRO A 178 -10.80 -7.17 4.00
N SER A 179 -9.96 -6.21 4.38
CA SER A 179 -10.05 -4.80 4.00
C SER A 179 -9.62 -4.54 2.54
N THR A 180 -9.15 -5.57 1.83
CA THR A 180 -8.67 -5.45 0.45
C THR A 180 -9.80 -5.62 -0.56
N ASN A 181 -9.77 -4.82 -1.63
CA ASN A 181 -10.75 -4.94 -2.71
C ASN A 181 -10.49 -6.22 -3.52
N ASN A 182 -11.47 -7.13 -3.52
CA ASN A 182 -11.67 -8.30 -4.39
C ASN A 182 -10.44 -8.77 -5.19
N PRO A 183 -9.44 -9.38 -4.54
CA PRO A 183 -8.33 -10.02 -5.24
C PRO A 183 -8.83 -11.16 -6.16
N ILE A 184 -8.34 -11.18 -7.39
CA ILE A 184 -8.69 -12.19 -8.40
C ILE A 184 -7.57 -13.22 -8.46
N PHE A 185 -7.89 -14.50 -8.24
CA PHE A 185 -6.91 -15.57 -8.40
C PHE A 185 -6.49 -15.73 -9.87
N ILE A 186 -5.18 -15.79 -10.12
CA ILE A 186 -4.64 -15.96 -11.48
C ILE A 186 -4.19 -17.40 -11.70
N CYS A 187 -3.27 -17.88 -10.88
CA CYS A 187 -2.78 -19.25 -10.98
C CYS A 187 -2.02 -19.71 -9.74
N SER A 188 -1.77 -21.02 -9.71
CA SER A 188 -0.83 -21.68 -8.82
C SER A 188 -0.03 -22.67 -9.66
N THR A 189 1.30 -22.66 -9.49
CA THR A 189 2.21 -23.70 -10.02
C THR A 189 2.83 -24.45 -8.85
N THR A 190 3.81 -25.31 -9.12
CA THR A 190 4.61 -25.98 -8.10
C THR A 190 5.24 -25.00 -7.12
N ASN A 191 5.86 -23.92 -7.62
CA ASN A 191 6.74 -23.06 -6.82
C ASN A 191 6.25 -21.61 -6.68
N LEU A 192 5.14 -21.24 -7.30
CA LEU A 192 4.58 -19.90 -7.16
C LEU A 192 3.06 -19.87 -7.15
N THR A 193 2.49 -18.79 -6.66
CA THR A 193 1.07 -18.46 -6.80
C THR A 193 0.91 -16.98 -7.11
N ALA A 194 -0.16 -16.64 -7.84
CA ALA A 194 -0.41 -15.28 -8.29
C ALA A 194 -1.87 -14.88 -8.13
N ILE A 195 -2.07 -13.62 -7.73
CA ILE A 195 -3.36 -12.93 -7.73
C ILE A 195 -3.24 -11.61 -8.49
N LYS A 196 -4.37 -11.07 -8.91
CA LYS A 196 -4.49 -9.72 -9.47
C LYS A 196 -5.29 -8.86 -8.52
N ILE A 197 -4.77 -7.66 -8.27
CA ILE A 197 -5.42 -6.64 -7.43
C ILE A 197 -5.64 -5.38 -8.23
N GLN A 198 -6.66 -4.61 -7.85
CA GLN A 198 -6.89 -3.28 -8.40
C GLN A 198 -6.21 -2.24 -7.52
N THR A 199 -5.32 -1.44 -8.10
CA THR A 199 -4.71 -0.27 -7.44
C THR A 199 -5.23 1.02 -8.07
N ILE A 200 -4.92 2.15 -7.45
CA ILE A 200 -5.25 3.48 -8.00
C ILE A 200 -4.50 3.77 -9.31
N THR A 201 -3.36 3.13 -9.55
CA THR A 201 -2.55 3.27 -10.77
C THR A 201 -2.86 2.21 -11.82
N GLY A 202 -3.79 1.28 -11.55
CA GLY A 202 -4.16 0.21 -12.46
C GLY A 202 -4.09 -1.19 -11.82
N PRO A 203 -4.39 -2.25 -12.59
CA PRO A 203 -4.27 -3.62 -12.13
C PRO A 203 -2.80 -4.01 -11.92
N VAL A 204 -2.51 -4.67 -10.80
CA VAL A 204 -1.18 -5.20 -10.48
C VAL A 204 -1.30 -6.69 -10.15
N ASN A 205 -0.45 -7.51 -10.76
CA ASN A 205 -0.33 -8.93 -10.47
C ASN A 205 0.65 -9.12 -9.30
N LEU A 206 0.17 -9.64 -8.17
CA LEU A 206 1.02 -10.02 -7.05
C LEU A 206 1.43 -11.48 -7.20
N ILE A 207 2.72 -11.76 -7.11
CA ILE A 207 3.29 -13.09 -7.30
C ILE A 207 4.17 -13.42 -6.10
N SER A 208 3.89 -14.53 -5.43
CA SER A 208 4.78 -15.11 -4.43
C SER A 208 5.43 -16.37 -5.00
N ALA A 209 6.76 -16.47 -4.91
CA ALA A 209 7.51 -17.62 -5.42
C ALA A 209 8.57 -18.11 -4.43
N TYR A 210 8.93 -19.39 -4.53
CA TYR A 210 9.99 -19.99 -3.71
C TYR A 210 10.80 -21.00 -4.54
N SER A 211 12.12 -20.83 -4.57
CA SER A 211 13.04 -21.82 -5.12
C SER A 211 13.94 -22.36 -4.00
N SER A 212 13.83 -23.66 -3.74
CA SER A 212 14.68 -24.36 -2.78
C SER A 212 16.16 -24.23 -3.16
N PRO A 213 17.08 -24.04 -2.20
CA PRO A 213 18.52 -24.01 -2.48
C PRO A 213 19.02 -25.34 -3.07
N PHE A 214 18.28 -26.43 -2.85
CA PHE A 214 18.60 -27.78 -3.32
C PHE A 214 17.86 -28.21 -4.59
N ALA A 215 17.04 -27.33 -5.19
CA ALA A 215 16.30 -27.62 -6.42
C ALA A 215 16.83 -26.75 -7.56
N GLU A 216 16.57 -27.11 -8.81
CA GLU A 216 16.95 -26.29 -9.96
C GLU A 216 16.17 -24.96 -9.97
N VAL A 217 16.89 -23.83 -9.97
CA VAL A 217 16.26 -22.50 -10.03
C VAL A 217 15.52 -22.29 -11.35
N GLN A 218 16.00 -22.94 -12.42
CA GLN A 218 15.48 -22.82 -13.78
C GLN A 218 13.99 -23.16 -13.85
N ASP A 219 13.50 -24.15 -13.11
CA ASP A 219 12.09 -24.52 -13.08
C ASP A 219 11.22 -23.35 -12.59
N THR A 220 11.68 -22.69 -11.53
CA THR A 220 10.95 -21.56 -10.92
C THR A 220 11.05 -20.32 -11.81
N ALA A 221 12.22 -20.07 -12.40
CA ALA A 221 12.43 -19.01 -13.38
C ALA A 221 11.52 -19.20 -14.62
N GLN A 222 11.36 -20.44 -15.11
CA GLN A 222 10.50 -20.74 -16.25
C GLN A 222 9.01 -20.55 -15.90
N TYR A 223 8.57 -20.95 -14.70
CA TYR A 223 7.20 -20.65 -14.25
C TYR A 223 6.93 -19.15 -14.20
N LEU A 224 7.90 -18.37 -13.69
CA LEU A 224 7.82 -16.91 -13.70
C LEU A 224 7.75 -16.37 -15.13
N ALA A 225 8.66 -16.79 -16.02
CA ALA A 225 8.68 -16.33 -17.41
C ALA A 225 7.36 -16.61 -18.14
N ASN A 226 6.82 -17.81 -17.99
CA ASN A 226 5.55 -18.21 -18.61
C ASN A 226 4.38 -17.36 -18.09
N LEU A 227 4.32 -17.13 -16.77
CA LEU A 227 3.28 -16.28 -16.18
C LEU A 227 3.42 -14.83 -16.62
N LEU A 228 4.64 -14.27 -16.57
CA LEU A 228 4.92 -12.89 -16.95
C LEU A 228 4.64 -12.63 -18.43
N THR A 229 4.86 -13.62 -19.30
CA THR A 229 4.47 -13.57 -20.71
C THR A 229 2.95 -13.59 -20.83
N LYS A 230 2.28 -14.48 -20.09
CA LYS A 230 0.81 -14.64 -20.13
C LYS A 230 0.05 -13.38 -19.68
N ILE A 231 0.54 -12.67 -18.67
CA ILE A 231 -0.08 -11.41 -18.22
C ILE A 231 0.18 -10.23 -19.16
N GLY A 232 0.96 -10.41 -20.24
CA GLY A 232 1.11 -9.42 -21.31
C GLY A 232 1.71 -8.10 -20.83
N PRO A 233 1.14 -6.92 -21.13
CA PRO A 233 1.72 -5.63 -20.69
C PRO A 233 1.40 -5.26 -19.23
N GLU A 234 0.62 -6.08 -18.51
CA GLU A 234 0.22 -5.76 -17.14
C GLU A 234 1.41 -5.70 -16.17
N GLN A 235 1.24 -4.86 -15.14
CA GLN A 235 2.21 -4.69 -14.08
C GLN A 235 2.23 -5.92 -13.16
N ALA A 236 3.39 -6.20 -12.58
CA ALA A 236 3.53 -7.25 -11.58
C ALA A 236 4.51 -6.84 -10.48
N LEU A 237 4.20 -7.27 -9.25
CA LEU A 237 5.11 -7.24 -8.11
C LEU A 237 5.37 -8.69 -7.70
N ILE A 238 6.63 -9.08 -7.69
CA ILE A 238 7.08 -10.43 -7.40
C ILE A 238 7.89 -10.40 -6.11
N GLY A 239 7.41 -11.09 -5.08
CA GLY A 239 8.19 -11.38 -3.88
C GLY A 239 8.60 -12.84 -3.88
N ALA A 240 9.89 -13.11 -3.94
CA ALA A 240 10.40 -14.45 -4.10
C ALA A 240 11.63 -14.73 -3.24
N ASP A 241 11.67 -15.89 -2.58
CA ASP A 241 12.92 -16.43 -2.05
C ASP A 241 13.52 -17.37 -3.10
N MET A 242 14.58 -16.92 -3.76
CA MET A 242 15.16 -17.62 -4.91
C MET A 242 16.43 -18.39 -4.56
N ASN A 243 16.98 -18.19 -3.36
CA ASN A 243 18.27 -18.76 -2.96
C ASN A 243 19.34 -18.61 -4.06
N ALA A 244 19.39 -17.44 -4.68
CA ALA A 244 20.24 -17.15 -5.83
C ALA A 244 21.24 -16.05 -5.44
N PRO A 245 22.49 -16.38 -5.08
CA PRO A 245 23.51 -15.37 -4.82
C PRO A 245 23.88 -14.56 -6.07
N SER A 246 23.86 -13.22 -5.95
CA SER A 246 24.40 -12.26 -6.93
C SER A 246 24.90 -11.00 -6.24
N THR A 247 25.93 -10.40 -6.82
CA THR A 247 26.47 -9.10 -6.42
C THR A 247 25.50 -7.93 -6.65
N LEU A 248 24.45 -8.11 -7.45
CA LEU A 248 23.44 -7.07 -7.70
C LEU A 248 22.54 -6.79 -6.48
N TRP A 249 22.26 -7.81 -5.67
CA TRP A 249 21.39 -7.70 -4.48
C TRP A 249 22.11 -7.99 -3.16
N GLY A 250 23.44 -7.88 -3.14
CA GLY A 250 24.22 -7.76 -1.90
C GLY A 250 25.21 -8.89 -1.60
N TYR A 251 25.29 -9.93 -2.42
CA TYR A 251 26.32 -10.96 -2.21
C TYR A 251 27.72 -10.49 -2.63
N ALA A 252 28.74 -11.13 -2.08
CA ALA A 252 30.13 -10.85 -2.45
C ALA A 252 30.51 -11.43 -3.82
N ASN A 253 29.84 -12.51 -4.24
CA ASN A 253 30.12 -13.22 -5.49
C ASN A 253 28.81 -13.64 -6.16
N ASP A 254 28.86 -13.73 -7.48
CA ASP A 254 27.78 -14.28 -8.28
C ASP A 254 27.76 -15.81 -8.22
N SER A 255 26.62 -16.39 -8.53
CA SER A 255 26.42 -17.84 -8.62
C SER A 255 25.71 -18.20 -9.91
N PRO A 256 25.80 -19.45 -10.40
CA PRO A 256 25.02 -19.89 -11.55
C PRO A 256 23.51 -19.64 -11.39
N ARG A 257 23.00 -19.75 -10.14
CA ARG A 257 21.59 -19.44 -9.84
C ARG A 257 21.29 -17.94 -9.96
N GLY A 258 22.22 -17.09 -9.51
CA GLY A 258 22.17 -15.64 -9.68
C GLY A 258 22.12 -15.26 -11.15
N ASN A 259 23.03 -15.80 -11.96
CA ASN A 259 23.11 -15.53 -13.39
C ASN A 259 21.79 -15.86 -14.11
N ILE A 260 21.16 -17.00 -13.79
CA ILE A 260 19.84 -17.36 -14.36
C ILE A 260 18.77 -16.31 -14.02
N MET A 261 18.79 -15.78 -12.79
CA MET A 261 17.86 -14.74 -12.38
C MET A 261 18.17 -13.39 -13.03
N GLU A 262 19.44 -13.04 -13.23
CA GLU A 262 19.86 -11.84 -13.94
C GLU A 262 19.45 -11.88 -15.43
N ASP A 263 19.63 -13.03 -16.08
CA ASP A 263 19.18 -13.28 -17.45
C ASP A 263 17.66 -13.18 -17.55
N LEU A 264 16.92 -13.74 -16.59
CA LEU A 264 15.46 -13.62 -16.52
C LEU A 264 15.03 -12.15 -16.37
N MET A 265 15.67 -11.41 -15.47
CA MET A 265 15.37 -9.99 -15.25
C MET A 265 15.60 -9.18 -16.52
N SER A 266 16.75 -9.39 -17.17
CA SER A 266 17.11 -8.70 -18.40
C SER A 266 16.16 -9.07 -19.56
N GLY A 267 15.89 -10.36 -19.75
CA GLY A 267 15.04 -10.86 -20.83
C GLY A 267 13.57 -10.45 -20.73
N LEU A 268 13.08 -10.16 -19.52
CA LEU A 268 11.69 -9.75 -19.26
C LEU A 268 11.55 -8.29 -18.84
N ASN A 269 12.63 -7.50 -18.90
CA ASN A 269 12.68 -6.09 -18.45
C ASN A 269 12.10 -5.91 -17.04
N LEU A 270 12.53 -6.75 -16.11
CA LEU A 270 12.15 -6.64 -14.70
C LEU A 270 13.08 -5.66 -13.98
N HIS A 271 12.50 -4.86 -13.10
CA HIS A 271 13.22 -3.96 -12.21
C HIS A 271 13.44 -4.65 -10.87
N LEU A 272 14.70 -4.75 -10.44
CA LEU A 272 15.06 -5.18 -9.09
C LEU A 272 14.81 -4.03 -8.11
N LEU A 273 14.03 -4.28 -7.05
CA LEU A 273 13.82 -3.30 -5.98
C LEU A 273 14.81 -3.44 -4.82
N ASN A 274 15.44 -4.60 -4.68
CA ASN A 274 16.46 -4.81 -3.66
C ASN A 274 17.59 -3.79 -3.81
N GLU A 275 17.99 -3.18 -2.70
CA GLU A 275 19.16 -2.31 -2.66
C GLU A 275 20.40 -3.14 -2.31
N LYS A 276 21.45 -3.01 -3.12
CA LYS A 276 22.72 -3.75 -2.95
C LYS A 276 23.33 -3.62 -1.55
N ASN A 277 23.20 -2.45 -0.92
CA ASN A 277 23.77 -2.16 0.39
C ASN A 277 22.72 -2.24 1.53
N SER A 278 21.59 -2.90 1.29
CA SER A 278 20.55 -3.09 2.30
C SER A 278 20.98 -4.04 3.40
N GLU A 279 20.27 -3.97 4.52
CA GLU A 279 20.32 -5.00 5.57
C GLU A 279 20.05 -6.40 4.99
N PRO A 280 20.67 -7.46 5.53
CA PRO A 280 20.45 -8.83 5.06
C PRO A 280 19.00 -9.23 5.27
N THR A 281 18.40 -9.86 4.25
CA THR A 281 17.02 -10.37 4.32
C THR A 281 16.94 -11.67 5.11
N PHE A 282 18.05 -12.39 5.25
CA PHE A 282 18.20 -13.57 6.11
C PHE A 282 19.38 -13.39 7.06
N GLN A 283 19.14 -13.61 8.35
CA GLN A 283 20.14 -13.46 9.38
C GLN A 283 20.07 -14.56 10.44
N ARG A 284 21.17 -15.30 10.57
CA ARG A 284 21.50 -16.16 11.72
C ARG A 284 22.78 -15.68 12.39
N ARG A 285 23.16 -16.31 13.52
CA ARG A 285 24.37 -15.97 14.28
C ARG A 285 25.63 -15.82 13.41
N ASN A 286 25.80 -16.68 12.40
CA ASN A 286 26.99 -16.73 11.55
C ASN A 286 26.69 -16.51 10.05
N ALA A 287 25.48 -16.10 9.68
CA ALA A 287 25.09 -15.94 8.28
C ALA A 287 24.26 -14.67 8.12
N LYS A 288 24.68 -13.80 7.19
CA LYS A 288 23.96 -12.59 6.76
C LYS A 288 23.94 -12.62 5.24
N VAL A 289 22.77 -12.91 4.65
CA VAL A 289 22.63 -13.12 3.21
C VAL A 289 21.29 -12.56 2.68
N TRP A 290 21.12 -12.50 1.36
CA TRP A 290 20.00 -11.84 0.66
C TRP A 290 19.26 -12.78 -0.31
N PRO A 291 18.71 -13.92 0.14
CA PRO A 291 18.05 -14.88 -0.76
C PRO A 291 16.69 -14.37 -1.27
N ASP A 292 16.10 -13.37 -0.60
CA ASP A 292 14.79 -12.80 -0.90
C ASP A 292 14.90 -11.66 -1.91
N LEU A 293 14.27 -11.83 -3.07
CA LEU A 293 14.19 -10.86 -4.16
C LEU A 293 12.80 -10.25 -4.24
N THR A 294 12.75 -8.95 -4.50
CA THR A 294 11.55 -8.21 -4.87
C THR A 294 11.75 -7.62 -6.26
N LEU A 295 10.99 -8.11 -7.22
CA LEU A 295 11.07 -7.72 -8.62
C LEU A 295 9.77 -7.04 -9.06
N VAL A 296 9.88 -6.09 -9.99
CA VAL A 296 8.74 -5.40 -10.55
C VAL A 296 8.76 -5.46 -12.07
N LYS A 297 7.61 -5.80 -12.64
CA LYS A 297 7.33 -5.59 -14.05
C LYS A 297 6.51 -4.31 -14.21
N GLY A 298 7.03 -3.38 -15.00
CA GLY A 298 6.38 -2.11 -15.32
C GLY A 298 7.04 -0.90 -14.65
N VAL A 299 7.50 0.03 -15.48
CA VAL A 299 8.29 1.21 -15.09
C VAL A 299 7.55 2.11 -14.09
N GLN A 300 6.24 2.29 -14.27
CA GLN A 300 5.45 3.14 -13.38
C GLN A 300 5.41 2.58 -11.96
N LEU A 301 5.15 1.28 -11.81
CA LEU A 301 5.14 0.62 -10.50
C LEU A 301 6.53 0.68 -9.85
N ALA A 302 7.59 0.44 -10.62
CA ALA A 302 8.97 0.47 -10.14
C ALA A 302 9.36 1.87 -9.61
N ARG A 303 8.86 2.95 -10.23
CA ARG A 303 9.13 4.33 -9.79
C ARG A 303 8.37 4.73 -8.53
N THR A 304 7.24 4.10 -8.25
CA THR A 304 6.39 4.44 -7.10
C THR A 304 6.54 3.49 -5.92
N ALA A 305 7.13 2.31 -6.14
CA ALA A 305 7.39 1.35 -5.09
C ALA A 305 8.49 1.86 -4.15
N SER A 306 8.27 1.70 -2.85
CA SER A 306 9.28 1.95 -1.81
C SER A 306 9.66 0.61 -1.23
N TRP A 307 10.94 0.27 -1.21
CA TRP A 307 11.41 -1.03 -0.74
C TRP A 307 12.32 -0.87 0.47
N LYS A 308 12.13 -1.69 1.51
CA LYS A 308 13.09 -1.77 2.62
C LYS A 308 12.96 -3.07 3.39
N VAL A 309 14.09 -3.58 3.84
CA VAL A 309 14.15 -4.59 4.90
C VAL A 309 13.77 -3.94 6.22
N ARG A 310 12.88 -4.61 6.96
CA ARG A 310 12.37 -4.15 8.24
C ARG A 310 13.18 -4.71 9.40
N ASP A 311 13.26 -3.94 10.47
CA ASP A 311 14.04 -4.28 11.67
C ASP A 311 13.21 -5.04 12.72
N GLU A 312 11.88 -5.05 12.61
CA GLU A 312 11.05 -5.75 13.59
C GLU A 312 11.21 -7.27 13.52
N LEU A 313 11.10 -7.91 14.69
CA LEU A 313 11.26 -9.36 14.83
C LEU A 313 10.15 -10.12 14.10
N SER A 314 10.53 -10.97 13.15
CA SER A 314 9.61 -11.81 12.37
C SER A 314 9.33 -13.18 13.00
N LEU A 315 10.12 -13.57 14.00
CA LEU A 315 10.16 -14.93 14.58
C LEU A 315 10.54 -16.01 13.54
N SER A 316 11.13 -15.58 12.43
CA SER A 316 11.85 -16.36 11.41
C SER A 316 13.30 -15.89 11.37
N ASP A 317 14.19 -16.66 10.74
CA ASP A 317 15.54 -16.19 10.43
C ASP A 317 15.54 -15.19 9.25
N HIS A 318 14.42 -15.11 8.50
CA HIS A 318 14.22 -14.08 7.49
C HIS A 318 13.57 -12.83 8.09
N LYS A 319 13.91 -11.66 7.54
CA LYS A 319 13.34 -10.37 7.93
C LYS A 319 12.13 -10.03 7.06
N TYR A 320 11.21 -9.23 7.61
CA TYR A 320 10.13 -8.68 6.80
C TYR A 320 10.70 -7.71 5.77
N ILE A 321 10.16 -7.74 4.56
CA ILE A 321 10.46 -6.77 3.51
C ILE A 321 9.17 -6.00 3.23
N HIS A 322 9.23 -4.67 3.28
CA HIS A 322 8.11 -3.84 2.86
C HIS A 322 8.28 -3.42 1.40
N THR A 323 7.16 -3.39 0.68
CA THR A 323 7.04 -2.85 -0.69
C THR A 323 5.67 -2.24 -0.94
#